data_AF-A0A1W1CRZ5-F1
#
_entry.id   AF-A0A1W1CRZ5-F1
#
_cell.length_a   1.000
_cell.length_b   1.000
_cell.length_c   1.000
_cell.angle_alpha   90.00
_cell.angle_beta   90.00
_cell.angle_gamma   90.00
#
_symmetry.space_group_name_H-M   'P 1'
#
loop_
_entity.id
_entity.type
_entity.pdbx_description
1 polymer ?
#
loop_
_entity_poly.entity_id
_entity_poly.type
_entity_poly.pdbx_seq_one_letter_code
_entity_poly.pdbx_strand_id
1 'polypeptide(L)'
;MRLSSVGTIVSLLFAPAFLLYINYFNPDKSSFFYLGAKMVPPLFASVFFFLFSAAYIGKKHLVLSFTKRFYKKDLEREEEEYLKGGDAYWMGITFLNTMILINMSIFADNLTWAFYSSVGWYIFFGFALLLQVAYGKLYKFNSKENL
;
A
#
# COMPACT_ATOMS: atom_id res chain seq x y z
N MET A 1 -0.63 -11.24 -19.42
CA MET A 1 -1.48 -10.18 -19.98
C MET A 1 -0.74 -8.85 -19.80
N ARG A 2 -0.14 -8.27 -20.85
CA ARG A 2 0.48 -6.94 -20.79
C ARG A 2 -0.64 -5.91 -20.79
N LEU A 3 -0.91 -5.25 -19.67
CA LEU A 3 -1.71 -4.02 -19.72
C LEU A 3 -0.95 -3.05 -20.63
N SER A 4 -1.61 -2.54 -21.66
CA SER A 4 -1.05 -1.46 -22.48
C SER A 4 -0.77 -0.27 -21.57
N SER A 5 0.28 0.51 -21.85
CA SER A 5 0.63 1.70 -21.06
C SER A 5 -0.55 2.66 -20.88
N VAL A 6 -1.47 2.66 -21.86
CA VAL A 6 -2.76 3.38 -21.82
C VAL A 6 -3.67 2.90 -20.69
N GLY A 7 -3.81 1.59 -20.47
CA GLY A 7 -4.64 1.05 -19.38
C GLY A 7 -4.12 1.44 -18.00
N THR A 8 -2.80 1.49 -17.83
CA THR A 8 -2.16 1.95 -16.58
C THR A 8 -2.43 3.44 -16.35
N ILE A 9 -2.29 4.28 -17.38
CA ILE A 9 -2.59 5.72 -17.29
C ILE A 9 -4.07 5.95 -16.97
N VAL A 10 -5.00 5.23 -17.61
CA VAL A 10 -6.44 5.35 -17.34
C VAL A 10 -6.78 4.94 -15.90
N SER A 11 -6.16 3.89 -15.37
CA SER A 11 -6.36 3.48 -13.97
C SER A 11 -5.81 4.50 -12.95
N LEU A 12 -4.69 5.14 -13.26
CA LEU A 12 -4.11 6.21 -12.43
C LEU A 12 -4.95 7.49 -12.47
N LEU A 13 -5.58 7.77 -13.61
CA LEU A 13 -6.47 8.92 -13.79
C LEU A 13 -7.90 8.65 -13.30
N PHE A 14 -8.27 7.41 -13.00
CA PHE A 14 -9.65 7.08 -12.59
C PHE A 14 -10.07 7.85 -11.33
N ALA A 15 -9.23 7.89 -10.29
CA ALA A 15 -9.54 8.65 -9.08
C ALA A 15 -9.65 10.17 -9.34
N PRO A 16 -8.68 10.83 -10.01
CA PRO A 16 -8.80 12.24 -10.46
C PRO A 16 -10.01 12.53 -11.36
N ALA A 17 -10.33 11.67 -12.32
CA ALA A 17 -11.45 11.84 -13.25
C ALA A 17 -12.80 11.65 -12.54
N PHE A 18 -12.86 10.71 -11.61
CA PHE A 18 -14.03 10.50 -10.77
C PHE A 18 -14.27 11.66 -9.80
N LEU A 19 -13.22 12.35 -9.37
CA LEU A 19 -13.31 13.59 -8.60
C LEU A 19 -13.89 14.74 -9.41
N LEU A 20 -13.46 14.89 -10.67
CA LEU A 20 -14.08 15.84 -11.59
C LEU A 20 -15.56 15.51 -11.79
N TYR A 21 -15.92 14.23 -11.89
CA TYR A 21 -17.31 13.78 -11.96
C TYR A 21 -18.10 14.15 -10.70
N ILE A 22 -17.61 13.83 -9.48
CA ILE A 22 -18.31 14.18 -8.23
C ILE A 22 -18.45 15.71 -8.10
N ASN A 23 -17.42 16.48 -8.44
CA ASN A 23 -17.49 17.93 -8.33
C ASN A 23 -18.42 18.56 -9.38
N TYR A 24 -18.43 18.04 -10.61
CA TYR A 24 -19.28 18.53 -11.70
C TYR A 24 -20.75 18.18 -11.49
N PHE A 25 -21.06 16.96 -11.03
CA PHE A 25 -22.43 16.51 -10.82
C PHE A 25 -22.99 16.88 -9.44
N ASN A 26 -22.13 17.31 -8.51
CA ASN A 26 -22.48 17.75 -7.15
C ASN A 26 -23.54 16.85 -6.48
N PRO A 27 -23.32 15.53 -6.45
CA PRO A 27 -24.30 14.60 -5.89
C PRO A 27 -24.49 14.93 -4.42
N ASP A 28 -25.72 14.78 -3.94
CA ASP A 28 -26.04 14.98 -2.54
C ASP A 28 -25.05 14.19 -1.67
N LYS A 29 -24.38 14.88 -0.75
CA LYS A 29 -23.38 14.30 0.15
C LYS A 29 -23.97 13.23 1.05
N SER A 30 -25.29 13.23 1.23
CA SER A 30 -26.03 12.20 1.96
C SER A 30 -26.34 10.95 1.12
N SER A 31 -26.10 11.01 -0.20
CA SER A 31 -26.42 9.90 -1.10
C SER A 31 -25.51 8.70 -0.84
N PHE A 32 -26.12 7.51 -0.90
CA PHE A 32 -25.41 6.24 -0.83
C PHE A 32 -24.28 6.14 -1.87
N PHE A 33 -24.50 6.67 -3.07
CA PHE A 33 -23.51 6.67 -4.16
C PHE A 33 -22.26 7.48 -3.80
N TYR A 34 -22.42 8.63 -3.16
CA TYR A 34 -21.30 9.48 -2.73
C TYR A 34 -20.45 8.79 -1.65
N LEU A 35 -21.08 8.13 -0.67
CA LEU A 35 -20.33 7.38 0.33
C LEU A 35 -19.66 6.14 -0.28
N GLY A 36 -20.37 5.38 -1.11
CA GLY A 36 -19.84 4.20 -1.80
C GLY A 36 -18.61 4.53 -2.65
N ALA A 37 -18.67 5.64 -3.39
CA ALA A 37 -17.57 6.24 -4.12
C ALA A 37 -16.33 6.49 -3.24
N LYS A 38 -16.52 7.15 -2.08
CA LYS A 38 -15.42 7.43 -1.14
C LYS A 38 -14.82 6.18 -0.52
N MET A 39 -15.59 5.10 -0.41
CA MET A 39 -15.16 3.83 0.19
C MET A 39 -14.41 2.91 -0.78
N VAL A 40 -14.33 3.21 -2.08
CA VAL A 40 -13.57 2.38 -3.05
C VAL A 40 -12.07 2.30 -2.68
N PRO A 41 -11.36 3.41 -2.39
CA PRO A 41 -9.96 3.35 -1.98
C PRO A 41 -9.69 2.49 -0.72
N PRO A 42 -10.40 2.65 0.42
CA PRO A 42 -10.17 1.80 1.58
C PRO A 42 -10.51 0.32 1.34
N LEU A 43 -11.53 0.02 0.53
CA LEU A 43 -11.82 -1.36 0.14
C LEU A 43 -10.65 -1.98 -0.65
N PHE A 44 -10.09 -1.23 -1.60
CA PHE A 44 -8.92 -1.69 -2.35
C PHE A 44 -7.69 -1.86 -1.44
N ALA A 45 -7.44 -0.93 -0.51
CA ALA A 45 -6.37 -1.06 0.48
C ALA A 45 -6.54 -2.28 1.38
N SER A 46 -7.78 -2.62 1.76
CA SER A 46 -8.07 -3.77 2.61
C SER A 46 -7.66 -5.11 1.96
N VAL A 47 -7.68 -5.21 0.62
CA VAL A 47 -7.21 -6.40 -0.11
C VAL A 47 -5.73 -6.66 0.18
N PHE A 48 -4.89 -5.63 0.22
CA PHE A 48 -3.48 -5.78 0.58
C PHE A 48 -3.31 -6.19 2.04
N PHE A 49 -4.09 -5.60 2.95
CA PHE A 49 -4.08 -6.00 4.35
C PHE A 49 -4.41 -7.50 4.52
N PHE A 50 -5.47 -7.98 3.88
CA PHE A 50 -5.82 -9.40 3.93
C PHE A 50 -4.76 -10.29 3.25
N LEU A 51 -4.18 -9.84 2.14
CA LEU A 51 -3.10 -10.57 1.46
C LEU A 51 -1.89 -10.77 2.39
N PHE A 52 -1.41 -9.71 3.04
CA PHE A 52 -0.27 -9.80 3.96
C PHE A 52 -0.63 -10.53 5.26
N SER A 53 -1.87 -10.39 5.74
CA SER A 53 -2.35 -11.16 6.90
C SER A 53 -2.35 -12.66 6.61
N ALA A 54 -2.89 -13.07 5.46
CA ALA A 54 -2.90 -14.47 5.04
C ALA A 54 -1.49 -15.01 4.81
N ALA A 55 -0.58 -14.18 4.29
CA ALA A 55 0.82 -14.55 4.11
C ALA A 55 1.56 -14.71 5.44
N TYR A 56 1.34 -13.81 6.38
CA TYR A 56 1.92 -13.85 7.71
C TYR A 56 1.44 -15.09 8.49
N ILE A 57 0.13 -15.32 8.55
CA ILE A 57 -0.47 -16.48 9.22
C ILE A 57 0.00 -17.79 8.56
N GLY A 58 0.01 -17.82 7.23
CA GLY A 58 0.44 -18.98 6.45
C GLY A 58 1.96 -19.15 6.31
N LYS A 59 2.78 -18.28 6.91
CA LYS A 59 4.25 -18.25 6.77
C LYS A 59 4.73 -18.35 5.32
N LYS A 60 4.04 -17.65 4.41
CA LYS A 60 4.29 -17.74 2.97
C LYS A 60 5.52 -16.92 2.53
N HIS A 61 6.01 -16.02 3.38
CA HIS A 61 7.17 -15.16 3.10
C HIS A 61 7.03 -14.44 1.75
N LEU A 62 5.88 -13.77 1.55
CA LEU A 62 5.58 -13.06 0.30
C LEU A 62 6.62 -11.97 0.03
N VAL A 63 7.02 -11.22 1.04
CA VAL A 63 8.01 -10.13 0.91
C VAL A 63 9.36 -10.68 0.46
N LEU A 64 9.83 -11.80 1.03
CA LEU A 64 11.05 -12.47 0.58
C LEU A 64 10.92 -12.94 -0.87
N SER A 65 9.80 -13.56 -1.22
CA SER A 65 9.53 -14.07 -2.56
C SER A 65 9.50 -12.94 -3.61
N PHE A 66 8.88 -11.82 -3.30
CA PHE A 66 8.91 -10.62 -4.15
C PHE A 66 10.31 -10.05 -4.25
N THR A 67 11.04 -9.96 -3.14
CA THR A 67 12.40 -9.42 -3.12
C THR A 67 13.31 -10.26 -4.03
N LYS A 68 13.30 -11.60 -3.90
CA LYS A 68 14.08 -12.49 -4.79
C LYS A 68 13.69 -12.38 -6.26
N ARG A 69 12.42 -12.06 -6.55
CA ARG A 69 11.93 -11.89 -7.92
C ARG A 69 12.39 -10.57 -8.56
N PHE A 70 12.41 -9.48 -7.80
CA PHE A 70 12.71 -8.15 -8.33
C PHE A 70 14.17 -7.73 -8.13
N TYR A 71 14.82 -8.22 -7.08
CA TYR A 71 16.22 -7.97 -6.77
C TYR A 71 17.07 -9.15 -7.24
N LYS A 72 17.91 -8.92 -8.26
CA LYS A 72 18.69 -9.98 -8.92
C LYS A 72 19.96 -10.40 -8.16
N LYS A 73 20.28 -9.74 -7.05
CA LYS A 73 21.46 -10.07 -6.25
C LYS A 73 21.09 -11.17 -5.25
N ASP A 74 21.97 -12.15 -5.10
CA ASP A 74 21.83 -13.15 -4.04
C ASP A 74 21.81 -12.48 -2.67
N LEU A 75 20.80 -12.84 -1.88
CA LEU A 75 20.62 -12.37 -0.52
C LEU A 75 21.53 -13.18 0.41
N GLU A 76 22.22 -12.50 1.31
CA GLU A 76 22.92 -13.19 2.40
C GLU A 76 21.89 -13.84 3.33
N ARG A 77 22.29 -14.90 4.05
CA ARG A 77 21.38 -15.66 4.94
C ARG A 77 20.67 -14.77 5.96
N GLU A 78 21.36 -13.78 6.51
CA GLU A 78 20.83 -12.79 7.46
C GLU A 78 19.73 -11.90 6.84
N GLU A 79 19.92 -11.52 5.57
CA GLU A 79 18.96 -10.71 4.82
C GLU A 79 17.70 -11.53 4.52
N GLU A 80 17.85 -12.83 4.22
CA GLU A 80 16.71 -13.72 4.06
C GLU A 80 15.92 -13.89 5.36
N GLU A 81 16.60 -14.11 6.49
CA GLU A 81 15.98 -14.25 7.80
C GLU A 81 15.22 -12.97 8.21
N TYR A 82 15.80 -11.80 7.96
CA TYR A 82 15.11 -10.52 8.14
C TYR A 82 13.83 -10.42 7.27
N LEU A 83 13.95 -10.72 5.97
CA LEU A 83 12.84 -10.59 5.03
C LEU A 83 11.72 -11.62 5.27
N LYS A 84 11.99 -12.75 5.93
CA LYS A 84 10.96 -13.70 6.36
C LYS A 84 9.96 -13.06 7.34
N GLY A 85 10.40 -12.10 8.15
CA GLY A 85 9.56 -11.29 9.03
C GLY A 85 8.84 -10.12 8.33
N GLY A 86 9.18 -9.85 7.07
CA GLY A 86 8.63 -8.72 6.31
C GLY A 86 7.11 -8.76 6.12
N ASP A 87 6.50 -9.95 6.07
CA ASP A 87 5.04 -10.08 5.90
C ASP A 87 4.28 -9.44 7.08
N ALA A 88 4.80 -9.56 8.31
CA ALA A 88 4.22 -8.94 9.50
C ALA A 88 4.33 -7.41 9.44
N TYR A 89 5.47 -6.91 8.99
CA TYR A 89 5.70 -5.48 8.79
C TYR A 89 4.70 -4.90 7.78
N TRP A 90 4.56 -5.54 6.61
CA TRP A 90 3.63 -5.08 5.58
C TRP A 90 2.17 -5.26 5.95
N MET A 91 1.83 -6.28 6.74
CA MET A 91 0.50 -6.40 7.36
C MET A 91 0.19 -5.16 8.22
N GLY A 92 1.12 -4.73 9.09
CA GLY A 92 0.95 -3.52 9.89
C GLY A 92 0.82 -2.24 9.05
N ILE A 93 1.69 -2.06 8.06
CA ILE A 93 1.68 -0.89 7.17
C ILE A 93 0.37 -0.79 6.37
N THR A 94 -0.09 -1.91 5.79
CA THR A 94 -1.33 -1.93 5.00
C THR A 94 -2.58 -1.79 5.88
N PHE A 95 -2.55 -2.29 7.11
CA PHE A 95 -3.59 -2.04 8.11
C PHE A 95 -3.70 -0.54 8.42
N LEU A 96 -2.58 0.12 8.75
CA LEU A 96 -2.54 1.56 9.04
C LEU A 96 -3.04 2.37 7.84
N ASN A 97 -2.59 2.06 6.62
CA ASN A 97 -3.07 2.75 5.43
C ASN A 97 -4.58 2.57 5.21
N THR A 98 -5.11 1.38 5.49
CA THR A 98 -6.56 1.11 5.39
C THR A 98 -7.32 1.97 6.40
N MET A 99 -6.84 2.07 7.65
CA MET A 99 -7.46 2.93 8.67
C MET A 99 -7.41 4.41 8.29
N ILE A 100 -6.29 4.90 7.76
CA ILE A 100 -6.16 6.27 7.27
C ILE A 100 -7.18 6.52 6.14
N LEU A 101 -7.29 5.62 5.16
CA LEU A 101 -8.25 5.78 4.06
C LEU A 101 -9.70 5.76 4.53
N ILE A 102 -10.06 4.90 5.49
CA ILE A 102 -11.40 4.91 6.10
C ILE A 102 -11.66 6.25 6.78
N ASN A 103 -10.71 6.72 7.60
CA ASN A 103 -10.82 8.00 8.30
C ASN A 103 -10.98 9.17 7.31
N MET A 104 -10.15 9.23 6.27
CA MET A 104 -10.23 10.26 5.23
C MET A 104 -11.57 10.21 4.48
N SER A 105 -12.11 9.02 4.25
CA SER A 105 -13.37 8.85 3.51
C SER A 105 -14.56 9.40 4.30
N ILE A 106 -14.56 9.23 5.62
CA ILE A 106 -15.66 9.61 6.51
C ILE A 106 -15.53 11.06 6.98
N PHE A 107 -14.32 11.49 7.37
CA PHE A 107 -14.13 12.74 8.12
C PHE A 107 -13.43 13.85 7.36
N ALA A 108 -12.63 13.54 6.33
CA ALA A 108 -11.90 14.56 5.59
C ALA A 108 -12.75 15.22 4.51
N ASP A 109 -12.43 16.48 4.21
CA ASP A 109 -12.98 17.19 3.07
C ASP A 109 -12.58 16.53 1.74
N ASN A 110 -13.28 16.90 0.67
CA ASN A 110 -13.13 16.24 -0.63
C ASN A 110 -11.74 16.39 -1.21
N LEU A 111 -11.07 17.53 -0.99
CA LEU A 111 -9.74 17.77 -1.52
C LEU A 111 -8.71 16.92 -0.78
N THR A 112 -8.80 16.86 0.55
CA THR A 112 -7.88 16.05 1.36
C THR A 112 -8.03 14.56 1.08
N TRP A 113 -9.27 14.05 1.05
CA TRP A 113 -9.54 12.65 0.71
C TRP A 113 -9.07 12.31 -0.72
N ALA A 114 -9.35 13.18 -1.69
CA ALA A 114 -8.91 13.05 -3.07
C ALA A 114 -7.39 12.94 -3.20
N PHE A 115 -6.68 13.86 -2.55
CA PHE A 115 -5.23 13.91 -2.57
C PHE A 115 -4.63 12.64 -1.98
N TYR A 116 -5.11 12.21 -0.80
CA TYR A 116 -4.55 11.04 -0.15
C TYR A 116 -4.83 9.74 -0.93
N SER A 117 -6.06 9.56 -1.41
CA SER A 117 -6.47 8.37 -2.18
C SER A 117 -5.83 8.28 -3.57
N SER A 118 -5.40 9.41 -4.14
CA SER A 118 -4.74 9.45 -5.45
C SER A 118 -3.21 9.41 -5.35
N VAL A 119 -2.63 10.13 -4.39
CA VAL A 119 -1.17 10.34 -4.31
C VAL A 119 -0.62 9.98 -2.93
N GLY A 120 -1.28 10.40 -1.86
CA GLY A 120 -0.75 10.30 -0.49
C GLY A 120 -0.37 8.88 -0.05
N TRP A 121 -1.18 7.89 -0.38
CA TRP A 121 -0.86 6.48 -0.06
C TRP A 121 0.39 5.94 -0.76
N TYR A 122 0.75 6.42 -1.96
CA TYR A 122 2.02 6.05 -2.62
C TYR A 122 3.22 6.62 -1.87
N ILE A 123 3.10 7.86 -1.38
CA ILE A 123 4.13 8.49 -0.54
C ILE A 123 4.28 7.69 0.76
N PHE A 124 3.16 7.32 1.39
CA PHE A 124 3.15 6.51 2.60
C PHE A 124 3.86 5.16 2.40
N PHE A 125 3.50 4.42 1.34
CA PHE A 125 4.17 3.14 1.04
C PHE A 125 5.63 3.30 0.63
N GLY A 126 5.98 4.38 -0.09
CA GLY A 126 7.36 4.71 -0.41
C GLY A 126 8.20 4.92 0.85
N PHE A 127 7.67 5.67 1.83
CA PHE A 127 8.35 5.87 3.11
C PHE A 127 8.47 4.57 3.92
N ALA A 128 7.41 3.75 3.97
CA ALA A 128 7.47 2.44 4.60
C ALA A 128 8.54 1.54 3.97
N LEU A 129 8.62 1.50 2.64
CA LEU A 129 9.67 0.75 1.94
C LEU A 129 11.07 1.27 2.29
N LEU A 130 11.27 2.59 2.31
CA LEU A 130 12.55 3.19 2.71
C LEU A 130 12.93 2.81 4.13
N LEU A 131 11.99 2.84 5.07
CA LEU A 131 12.20 2.42 6.46
C LEU A 131 12.60 0.94 6.55
N GLN A 132 11.91 0.06 5.82
CA GLN A 132 12.27 -1.37 5.80
C GLN A 132 13.68 -1.59 5.25
N VAL A 133 14.04 -0.90 4.16
CA VAL A 133 15.39 -1.01 3.58
C VAL A 133 16.46 -0.47 4.54
N ALA A 134 16.19 0.67 5.19
CA ALA A 134 17.10 1.26 6.17
C ALA A 134 17.30 0.32 7.38
N TYR A 135 16.21 -0.23 7.91
CA TYR A 135 16.27 -1.17 9.03
C TYR A 135 16.98 -2.47 8.65
N GLY A 136 16.74 -3.01 7.45
CA GLY A 136 17.45 -4.19 6.95
C GLY A 136 18.97 -3.99 6.86
N LYS A 137 19.42 -2.79 6.47
CA LYS A 137 20.85 -2.44 6.48
C LYS A 137 21.44 -2.39 7.89
N LEU A 138 20.71 -1.83 8.86
CA LEU A 138 21.14 -1.79 10.26
C LEU A 138 21.19 -3.18 10.89
N TYR A 139 20.19 -4.03 10.61
CA TYR A 139 20.14 -5.41 11.07
C TYR A 139 21.38 -6.20 10.62
N LYS A 140 21.76 -6.07 9.35
CA LYS A 140 22.98 -6.67 8.79
C LYS A 140 24.26 -6.20 9.48
N PHE A 141 24.35 -4.91 9.80
CA PHE A 141 25.52 -4.37 10.49
C PHE A 141 25.69 -4.98 11.89
N ASN A 142 24.61 -5.03 12.68
CA ASN A 142 24.64 -5.60 14.02
C ASN A 142 24.86 -7.13 14.01
N SER A 143 24.38 -7.85 13.01
CA SER A 143 24.60 -9.29 12.90
C SER A 143 26.07 -9.65 12.69
N LYS A 144 26.80 -8.84 11.91
CA LYS A 144 28.24 -9.00 11.67
C LYS A 144 29.12 -8.70 12.89
N GLU A 145 28.65 -7.88 13.82
CA GLU A 145 29.37 -7.55 15.06
C GLU A 145 29.25 -8.67 16.12
N ASN A 146 28.25 -9.54 16.01
CA ASN A 146 27.98 -10.64 16.94
C ASN A 146 28.53 -12.02 16.47
N LEU A 147 29.34 -12.05 15.41
CA LEU A 147 30.00 -13.23 14.84
C LEU A 147 31.52 -13.14 15.05
#